data_AF-A0A969PY93-F1
#
_entry.id   AF-A0A969PY93-F1
#
_cell.length_a   1.000
_cell.length_b   1.000
_cell.length_c   1.000
_cell.angle_alpha   90.00
_cell.angle_beta   90.00
_cell.angle_gamma   90.00
#
_symmetry.space_group_name_H-M   'P 1'
#
loop_
_entity.id
_entity.type
_entity.pdbx_description
1 polymer ?
#
loop_
_entity_poly.entity_id
_entity_poly.type
_entity_poly.pdbx_seq_one_letter_code
_entity_poly.pdbx_strand_id
1 'polypeptide(L)' 'VNVKSLKDVAQHRLDEIAEFFKTYKNLEKKVTEILGWKDVDAVATLVEQCIKAVK' A
#
# COMPACT_ATOMS: atom_id res chain seq x y z
N VAL A 1 -20.19 -3.83 -2.75
CA VAL A 1 -18.98 -4.68 -2.77
C VAL A 1 -18.46 -4.76 -1.34
N ASN A 2 -18.21 -5.97 -0.82
CA ASN A 2 -17.75 -6.18 0.56
C ASN A 2 -16.27 -6.57 0.52
N VAL A 3 -15.37 -5.59 0.59
CA VAL A 3 -13.92 -5.80 0.53
C VAL A 3 -13.39 -5.96 1.95
N LYS A 4 -12.76 -7.10 2.24
CA LYS A 4 -12.21 -7.42 3.56
C LYS A 4 -10.72 -7.76 3.51
N SER A 5 -10.20 -8.13 2.34
CA SER A 5 -8.80 -8.48 2.10
C SER A 5 -8.36 -7.96 0.74
N LEU A 6 -7.06 -7.83 0.53
CA LEU A 6 -6.49 -7.58 -0.80
C LEU A 6 -6.87 -8.65 -1.82
N LYS A 7 -7.21 -9.87 -1.38
CA LYS A 7 -7.70 -10.96 -2.24
C LYS A 7 -9.06 -10.65 -2.90
N ASP A 8 -9.81 -9.73 -2.31
CA ASP A 8 -11.09 -9.25 -2.87
C ASP A 8 -10.87 -8.16 -3.93
N VAL A 9 -9.63 -7.74 -4.15
CA VAL A 9 -9.24 -6.72 -5.13
C VAL A 9 -8.64 -7.40 -6.35
N ALA A 10 -9.08 -7.00 -7.54
CA ALA A 10 -8.53 -7.52 -8.78
C ALA A 10 -7.03 -7.14 -8.90
N GLN A 11 -6.19 -8.10 -9.29
CA GLN A 11 -4.74 -7.93 -9.35
C GLN A 11 -4.30 -6.72 -10.19
N HIS A 12 -4.94 -6.46 -11.34
CA HIS A 12 -4.61 -5.31 -12.19
C HIS A 12 -4.71 -3.97 -11.45
N ARG A 13 -5.64 -3.83 -10.51
CA ARG A 13 -5.78 -2.61 -9.70
C ARG A 13 -4.59 -2.44 -8.75
N LEU A 14 -4.11 -3.54 -8.16
CA LEU A 14 -2.91 -3.51 -7.32
C LEU A 14 -1.67 -3.15 -8.16
N ASP A 15 -1.58 -3.69 -9.37
CA ASP A 15 -0.47 -3.41 -10.29
C ASP A 15 -0.48 -1.95 -10.77
N GLU A 16 -1.65 -1.40 -11.09
CA GLU A 16 -1.82 0.03 -11.45
C GLU A 16 -1.38 0.96 -10.31
N ILE A 17 -1.77 0.66 -9.07
CA ILE A 17 -1.37 1.47 -7.91
C ILE A 17 0.15 1.36 -7.70
N ALA A 18 0.73 0.16 -7.84
CA ALA A 18 2.17 -0.03 -7.73
C ALA A 18 2.95 0.75 -8.80
N GLU A 19 2.51 0.70 -10.07
CA GLU A 19 3.15 1.41 -11.17
C GLU A 19 3.04 2.93 -11.03
N PHE A 20 1.91 3.44 -10.52
CA PHE A 20 1.77 4.85 -10.17
C PHE A 20 2.85 5.29 -9.18
N PHE A 21 3.00 4.58 -8.06
CA PHE A 21 3.98 4.95 -7.05
C PHE A 21 5.42 4.75 -7.49
N LYS A 22 5.69 3.82 -8.41
CA LYS A 22 7.01 3.61 -9.00
C LYS A 22 7.44 4.77 -9.91
N THR A 23 6.49 5.44 -10.57
CA THR A 23 6.80 6.40 -11.65
C THR A 23 6.53 7.87 -11.32
N TYR A 24 5.63 8.18 -10.38
CA TYR A 24 5.16 9.55 -10.14
C TYR A 24 6.25 10.57 -9.78
N LYS A 25 7.42 10.11 -9.31
CA LYS A 25 8.55 10.95 -8.89
C LYS A 25 9.74 10.97 -9.85
N ASN A 26 9.60 10.35 -11.03
CA ASN A 26 10.69 10.27 -12.00
C ASN A 26 11.20 11.64 -12.43
N LEU A 27 10.32 12.63 -12.61
CA LEU A 27 10.69 14.00 -12.99
C LEU A 27 11.40 14.77 -11.87
N GLU A 28 11.19 14.37 -10.62
CA GLU A 28 11.94 14.89 -9.47
C GLU A 28 13.30 14.21 -9.30
N LYS A 29 13.65 13.24 -10.16
CA LYS A 29 14.85 12.39 -10.03
C LYS A 29 14.93 11.66 -8.67
N LYS A 30 13.78 11.32 -8.09
CA LYS A 30 13.68 10.51 -6.87
C LYS A 30 13.22 9.10 -7.21
N VAL A 31 13.77 8.12 -6.49
CA VAL A 31 13.43 6.70 -6.66
C VAL A 31 12.52 6.25 -5.53
N THR A 32 11.47 5.53 -5.89
CA THR A 32 10.56 4.85 -4.98
C THR A 32 10.62 3.35 -5.24
N GLU A 33 10.75 2.57 -4.18
CA GLU A 33 10.79 1.11 -4.25
C GLU A 33 9.47 0.53 -3.74
N ILE A 34 8.90 -0.40 -4.51
CA ILE A 34 7.67 -1.09 -4.13
C ILE A 34 8.04 -2.46 -3.57
N LEU A 35 7.95 -2.61 -2.25
CA LEU A 35 8.30 -3.85 -1.54
C LEU A 35 7.16 -4.90 -1.54
N GLY A 36 6.07 -4.63 -2.26
CA GLY A 36 4.89 -5.48 -2.34
C GLY A 36 3.76 -5.06 -1.41
N TRP A 37 2.71 -5.87 -1.40
CA TRP A 37 1.48 -5.61 -0.67
C TRP A 37 1.39 -6.44 0.61
N LYS A 38 0.91 -5.83 1.69
CA LYS A 38 0.62 -6.49 2.97
C LYS A 38 -0.88 -6.48 3.19
N ASP A 39 -1.45 -7.65 3.48
CA ASP A 39 -2.89 -7.80 3.71
C ASP A 39 -3.29 -7.31 5.12
N VAL A 40 -4.60 -7.27 5.40
CA VAL A 40 -5.19 -6.64 6.58
C VAL A 40 -4.64 -7.16 7.92
N ASP A 41 -4.33 -8.45 7.99
CA ASP A 41 -3.78 -9.12 9.17
C ASP A 41 -2.36 -8.64 9.51
N ALA A 42 -1.55 -8.36 8.48
CA ALA A 42 -0.19 -7.87 8.64
C ALA A 42 -0.09 -6.39 9.03
N VAL A 43 -1.16 -5.60 8.84
CA VAL A 43 -1.14 -4.14 9.05
C VAL A 43 -1.95 -3.66 10.25
N ALA A 44 -2.87 -4.47 10.79
CA ALA A 44 -3.71 -4.07 11.93
C ALA A 44 -2.89 -3.56 13.12
N THR A 45 -1.87 -4.33 13.54
CA THR A 45 -0.95 -3.96 14.63
C THR A 45 -0.19 -2.67 14.34
N LEU A 46 0.22 -2.44 13.09
CA LEU A 46 0.94 -1.24 12.69
C LEU A 46 0.05 0.02 12.82
N VAL A 47 -1.22 -0.09 12.40
CA VAL A 47 -2.20 1.00 12.54
C VAL A 47 -2.39 1.36 14.01
N GLU A 48 -2.55 0.36 14.89
CA GLU A 48 -2.65 0.61 16.33
C GLU A 48 -1.40 1.29 16.91
N GLN A 49 -0.19 0.88 16.47
CA GLN A 49 1.06 1.51 16.88
C GLN A 49 1.11 2.99 16.46
N CYS A 50 0.75 3.30 15.22
CA CYS A 50 0.69 4.68 14.73
C CYS A 50 -0.33 5.54 15.50
N ILE A 51 -1.51 4.98 15.82
CA ILE A 51 -2.53 5.69 16.61
C ILE A 51 -2.01 5.99 18.02
N LYS A 52 -1.31 5.04 18.66
CA LYS A 52 -0.73 5.23 20.00
C LYS A 52 0.38 6.27 19.99
N ALA A 53 1.18 6.36 18.93
CA ALA A 53 2.30 7.29 18.82
C ALA A 53 1.88 8.77 18.72
N VAL A 54 0.61 9.05 18.41
CA VAL A 54 0.07 10.43 18.37
C VAL A 54 -0.34 10.93 19.76
N LYS A 55 -0.54 10.03 20.73
CA LYS A 55 -0.87 10.37 22.12
C LYS A 55 0.38 10.71 22.92
#